data_AF-F4S187-F1
#
_entry.id   AF-F4S187-F1
#
_cell.length_a   1.000
_cell.length_b   1.000
_cell.length_c   1.000
_cell.angle_alpha   90.00
_cell.angle_beta   90.00
_cell.angle_gamma   90.00
#
_symmetry.space_group_name_H-M   'P 1'
#
loop_
_entity.id
_entity.type
_entity.pdbx_description
1 polymer ?
#
loop_
_entity_poly.entity_id
_entity_poly.type
_entity_poly.pdbx_seq_one_letter_code
_entity_poly.pdbx_strand_id
1 'polypeptide(L)'
;MNEFDLGEAEALRGIDFMPTPVLQKAFFEVLKGQKIFPEAIGHGALTRYQIVQKVLLRYAGKMKEHVGLIKQKERPEEVIDIFTREEQENLGEYRIQLEEKWSAKDEVEVYRNWASHMTVYSKVQGSLKGVLETQAIQISLLKPVWLNHLGAFAFPDGMRQGVGDALSQDFQQLTDKLVDSIHALDYVWNAFSYGIHNLCNNYPHPKIKQIIVFWVKYIQFYLNLKSSQDTWNLKWYRLMEELIVKDTVGNHLESAMQQFLNNPPPLNSQKNLIVTFLEFVLETTESGSLRKSVEKVLHQKLHSCKQELYLVRVPHFIIDGNICPNSQKLA
;
A
#
# COMPACT_ATOMS: atom_id res chain seq x y z
N MET A 1 -27.27 21.81 15.38
CA MET A 1 -26.59 20.55 15.72
C MET A 1 -27.72 19.56 15.97
N ASN A 2 -27.92 18.60 15.07
CA ASN A 2 -29.04 17.66 15.23
C ASN A 2 -28.69 16.69 16.37
N GLU A 3 -29.66 16.23 17.16
CA GLU A 3 -29.46 15.20 18.20
C GLU A 3 -28.79 13.92 17.63
N PHE A 4 -28.95 13.71 16.33
CA PHE A 4 -28.29 12.66 15.56
C PHE A 4 -26.74 12.80 15.54
N ASP A 5 -26.21 14.03 15.52
CA ASP A 5 -24.76 14.30 15.49
C ASP A 5 -24.10 14.04 16.85
N LEU A 6 -24.82 14.27 17.96
CA LEU A 6 -24.29 14.03 19.31
C LEU A 6 -24.21 12.53 19.63
N GLY A 7 -25.25 11.77 19.28
CA GLY A 7 -25.26 10.31 19.48
C GLY A 7 -24.22 9.57 18.63
N GLU A 8 -23.99 10.01 17.38
CA GLU A 8 -22.92 9.48 16.52
C GLU A 8 -21.54 9.77 17.12
N ALA A 9 -21.31 10.98 17.64
CA ALA A 9 -20.03 11.36 18.24
C ALA A 9 -19.72 10.58 19.53
N GLU A 10 -20.71 10.31 20.38
CA GLU A 10 -20.51 9.53 21.61
C GLU A 10 -20.29 8.03 21.33
N ALA A 11 -21.06 7.45 20.40
CA ALA A 11 -20.86 6.06 19.99
C ALA A 11 -19.48 5.82 19.36
N LEU A 12 -18.96 6.80 18.61
CA LEU A 12 -17.62 6.72 18.02
C LEU A 12 -16.49 6.88 19.06
N ARG A 13 -16.71 7.63 20.16
CA ARG A 13 -15.72 7.74 21.26
C ARG A 13 -15.53 6.43 22.01
N GLY A 14 -16.57 5.63 22.15
CA GLY A 14 -16.49 4.33 22.83
C GLY A 14 -15.51 3.36 22.16
N ILE A 15 -15.33 3.46 20.83
CA ILE A 15 -14.45 2.59 20.04
C ILE A 15 -12.99 2.74 20.46
N ASP A 16 -12.56 3.93 20.87
CA ASP A 16 -11.14 4.24 21.11
C ASP A 16 -10.55 3.55 22.34
N PHE A 17 -11.41 2.99 23.20
CA PHE A 17 -11.03 2.30 24.44
C PHE A 17 -11.41 0.82 24.45
N MET A 18 -11.95 0.30 23.34
CA MET A 18 -12.37 -1.09 23.29
C MET A 18 -11.16 -2.04 23.24
N PRO A 19 -11.16 -3.12 24.03
CA PRO A 19 -10.15 -4.16 23.91
C PRO A 19 -10.10 -4.78 22.51
N THR A 20 -8.93 -5.21 22.04
CA THR A 20 -8.73 -5.86 20.73
C THR A 20 -9.80 -6.93 20.39
N PRO A 21 -10.12 -7.91 21.27
CA PRO A 21 -11.15 -8.90 20.97
C PRO A 21 -12.55 -8.29 20.79
N VAL A 22 -12.87 -7.22 21.53
CA VAL A 22 -14.16 -6.52 21.43
C VAL A 22 -14.24 -5.76 20.11
N LEU A 23 -13.16 -5.09 19.69
CA LEU A 23 -13.08 -4.41 18.39
C LEU A 23 -13.35 -5.38 17.23
N GLN A 24 -12.74 -6.58 17.23
CA GLN A 24 -12.96 -7.57 16.17
C GLN A 24 -14.42 -8.06 16.13
N LYS A 25 -14.98 -8.41 17.29
CA LYS A 25 -16.37 -8.86 17.40
C LYS A 25 -17.35 -7.78 16.93
N ALA A 26 -17.18 -6.55 17.40
CA ALA A 26 -18.02 -5.42 17.03
C ALA A 26 -17.94 -5.10 15.53
N PHE A 27 -16.74 -5.14 14.93
CA PHE A 27 -16.59 -4.99 13.49
C PHE A 27 -17.39 -6.04 12.71
N PHE A 28 -17.31 -7.31 13.09
CA PHE A 28 -18.05 -8.38 12.42
C PHE A 28 -19.56 -8.26 12.61
N GLU A 29 -20.03 -7.84 13.78
CA GLU A 29 -21.45 -7.58 14.02
C GLU A 29 -21.99 -6.44 13.16
N VAL A 30 -21.27 -5.32 13.06
CA VAL A 30 -21.64 -4.23 12.16
C VAL A 30 -21.62 -4.68 10.70
N LEU A 31 -20.66 -5.51 10.30
CA LEU A 31 -20.58 -6.07 8.95
C LEU A 31 -21.75 -7.02 8.64
N LYS A 32 -22.13 -7.89 9.58
CA LYS A 32 -23.34 -8.73 9.46
C LYS A 32 -24.59 -7.87 9.33
N GLY A 33 -24.72 -6.85 10.18
CA GLY A 33 -25.82 -5.88 10.15
C GLY A 33 -25.91 -5.14 8.81
N GLN A 34 -24.77 -4.77 8.22
CA GLN A 34 -24.72 -4.11 6.91
C GLN A 34 -25.40 -4.93 5.80
N LYS A 35 -25.22 -6.26 5.80
CA LYS A 35 -25.81 -7.15 4.79
C LYS A 35 -27.35 -7.18 4.81
N ILE A 36 -27.96 -6.74 5.92
CA ILE A 36 -29.41 -6.68 6.10
C ILE A 36 -29.99 -5.39 5.48
N PHE A 37 -29.16 -4.40 5.14
CA PHE A 37 -29.56 -3.18 4.44
C PHE A 37 -29.18 -3.27 2.95
N PRO A 38 -30.05 -3.80 2.07
CA PRO A 38 -29.77 -3.82 0.64
C PRO A 38 -29.57 -2.39 0.11
N GLU A 39 -28.72 -2.25 -0.91
CA GLU A 39 -28.40 -0.99 -1.60
C GLU A 39 -29.67 -0.19 -1.87
N ALA A 40 -29.82 0.89 -1.12
CA ALA A 40 -31.13 1.42 -0.89
C ALA A 40 -31.51 2.49 -1.91
N ILE A 41 -32.71 2.32 -2.46
CA ILE A 41 -33.40 3.32 -3.28
C ILE A 41 -34.01 4.36 -2.31
N GLY A 42 -33.33 5.49 -2.11
CA GLY A 42 -33.86 6.65 -1.36
C GLY A 42 -32.83 7.38 -0.48
N HIS A 43 -33.04 8.69 -0.26
CA HIS A 43 -32.09 9.56 0.48
C HIS A 43 -31.79 9.11 1.92
N GLY A 44 -32.80 8.69 2.70
CA GLY A 44 -32.59 8.31 4.10
C GLY A 44 -31.75 7.05 4.30
N ALA A 45 -31.73 6.16 3.30
CA ALA A 45 -31.00 4.90 3.39
C ALA A 45 -29.56 5.03 2.85
N LEU A 46 -29.30 5.97 1.92
CA LEU A 46 -27.96 6.42 1.59
C LEU A 46 -27.22 6.97 2.84
N THR A 47 -27.91 7.75 3.67
CA THR A 47 -27.35 8.30 4.92
C THR A 47 -26.99 7.19 5.92
N ARG A 48 -27.86 6.19 6.12
CA ARG A 48 -27.55 5.04 7.01
C ARG A 48 -26.37 4.21 6.53
N TYR A 49 -26.30 3.93 5.23
CA TYR A 49 -25.16 3.22 4.65
C TYR A 49 -23.84 3.97 4.86
N GLN A 50 -23.82 5.29 4.67
CA GLN A 50 -22.65 6.12 4.92
C GLN A 50 -22.20 6.07 6.37
N ILE A 51 -23.13 6.09 7.33
CA ILE A 51 -22.82 5.98 8.76
C ILE A 51 -22.20 4.62 9.08
N VAL A 52 -22.79 3.52 8.60
CA VAL A 52 -22.24 2.17 8.78
C VAL A 52 -20.82 2.07 8.21
N GLN A 53 -20.57 2.65 7.04
CA GLN A 53 -19.23 2.68 6.45
C GLN A 53 -18.24 3.49 7.32
N LYS A 54 -18.63 4.64 7.86
CA LYS A 54 -17.79 5.41 8.79
C LYS A 54 -17.46 4.62 10.05
N VAL A 55 -18.44 3.93 10.63
CA VAL A 55 -18.26 3.10 11.83
C VAL A 55 -17.30 1.93 11.54
N LEU A 56 -17.49 1.20 10.44
CA LEU A 56 -16.58 0.13 10.01
C LEU A 56 -15.15 0.64 9.79
N LEU A 57 -15.00 1.81 9.18
CA LEU A 57 -13.70 2.45 9.00
C LEU A 57 -13.04 2.82 10.34
N ARG A 58 -13.81 3.29 11.33
CA ARG A 58 -13.29 3.60 12.67
C ARG A 58 -12.81 2.34 13.39
N TYR A 59 -13.60 1.27 13.40
CA TYR A 59 -13.21 -0.02 13.96
C TYR A 59 -11.94 -0.57 13.30
N ALA A 60 -11.88 -0.58 11.97
CA ALA A 60 -10.69 -1.03 11.24
C ALA A 60 -9.46 -0.15 11.51
N GLY A 61 -9.65 1.17 11.62
CA GLY A 61 -8.59 2.11 11.98
C GLY A 61 -8.03 1.83 13.36
N LYS A 62 -8.88 1.63 14.37
CA LYS A 62 -8.46 1.32 15.74
C LYS A 62 -7.83 -0.07 15.86
N MET A 63 -8.36 -1.07 15.15
CA MET A 63 -7.73 -2.39 15.09
C MET A 63 -6.31 -2.31 14.51
N LYS A 64 -6.13 -1.56 13.42
CA LYS A 64 -4.80 -1.34 12.81
C LYS A 64 -3.82 -0.68 13.79
N GLU A 65 -4.28 0.25 14.62
CA GLU A 65 -3.50 0.84 15.71
C GLU A 65 -3.07 -0.24 16.72
N HIS A 66 -4.00 -1.07 17.20
CA HIS A 66 -3.70 -2.17 18.14
C HIS A 66 -2.65 -3.14 17.58
N VAL A 67 -2.75 -3.51 16.29
CA VAL A 67 -1.76 -4.35 15.62
C VAL A 67 -0.36 -3.72 15.67
N GLY A 68 -0.26 -2.40 15.47
CA GLY A 68 1.00 -1.66 15.54
C GLY A 68 1.60 -1.59 16.96
N LEU A 69 0.75 -1.62 17.99
CA LEU A 69 1.15 -1.54 19.40
C LEU A 69 1.50 -2.91 20.00
N ILE A 70 1.04 -4.03 19.43
CA ILE A 70 1.21 -5.37 20.02
C ILE A 70 2.66 -5.76 20.27
N LYS A 71 3.60 -5.34 19.42
CA LYS A 71 5.04 -5.66 19.57
C LYS A 71 5.77 -4.68 20.50
N GLN A 72 5.10 -3.68 21.06
CA GLN A 72 5.71 -2.70 21.97
C GLN A 72 5.78 -3.22 23.40
N LYS A 73 6.89 -2.90 24.09
CA LYS A 73 7.12 -3.32 25.47
C LYS A 73 6.11 -2.68 26.43
N GLU A 74 5.80 -1.42 26.20
CA GLU A 74 4.75 -0.67 26.91
C GLU A 74 3.61 -0.48 25.91
N ARG A 75 2.50 -1.18 26.15
CA ARG A 75 1.29 -1.07 25.34
C ARG A 75 0.08 -0.87 26.26
N PRO A 76 -0.96 -0.15 25.81
CA PRO A 76 -2.18 0.02 26.59
C PRO A 76 -2.84 -1.32 26.96
N GLU A 77 -3.55 -1.36 28.09
CA GLU A 77 -4.18 -2.59 28.62
C GLU A 77 -5.22 -3.19 27.67
N GLU A 78 -5.90 -2.33 26.91
CA GLU A 78 -6.87 -2.72 25.88
C GLU A 78 -6.22 -3.42 24.67
N VAL A 79 -4.89 -3.30 24.49
CA VAL A 79 -4.15 -3.94 23.40
C VAL A 79 -3.76 -5.36 23.79
N ILE A 80 -4.69 -6.28 23.54
CA ILE A 80 -4.55 -7.73 23.75
C ILE A 80 -4.13 -8.39 22.44
N ASP A 81 -3.12 -9.26 22.48
CA ASP A 81 -2.71 -10.04 21.30
C ASP A 81 -3.64 -11.23 21.10
N ILE A 82 -4.54 -11.11 20.12
CA ILE A 82 -5.51 -12.15 19.76
C ILE A 82 -5.11 -12.92 18.49
N PHE A 83 -3.89 -12.72 17.99
CA PHE A 83 -3.51 -13.17 16.65
C PHE A 83 -2.78 -14.51 16.64
N THR A 84 -2.84 -15.27 17.72
CA THR A 84 -2.44 -16.68 17.72
C THR A 84 -3.61 -17.56 17.28
N ARG A 85 -3.33 -18.81 16.89
CA ARG A 85 -4.39 -19.77 16.54
C ARG A 85 -5.36 -19.99 17.70
N GLU A 86 -4.85 -20.24 18.90
CA GLU A 86 -5.64 -20.47 20.10
C GLU A 86 -6.55 -19.26 20.41
N GLU A 87 -6.02 -18.04 20.34
CA GLU A 87 -6.83 -16.85 20.59
C GLU A 87 -7.90 -16.62 19.51
N GLN A 88 -7.59 -16.91 18.25
CA GLN A 88 -8.61 -16.87 17.19
C GLN A 88 -9.67 -17.96 17.40
N GLU A 89 -9.31 -19.15 17.86
CA GLU A 89 -10.29 -20.19 18.22
C GLU A 89 -11.20 -19.74 19.37
N ASN A 90 -10.64 -19.06 20.39
CA ASN A 90 -11.40 -18.48 21.51
C ASN A 90 -12.42 -17.41 21.09
N LEU A 91 -12.25 -16.79 19.91
CA LEU A 91 -13.21 -15.84 19.34
C LEU A 91 -14.43 -16.52 18.69
N GLY A 92 -14.42 -17.84 18.52
CA GLY A 92 -15.55 -18.63 18.04
C GLY A 92 -16.00 -18.22 16.63
N GLU A 93 -17.28 -17.84 16.50
CA GLU A 93 -17.85 -17.40 15.21
C GLU A 93 -17.21 -16.11 14.67
N TYR A 94 -16.55 -15.33 15.53
CA TYR A 94 -15.88 -14.07 15.18
C TYR A 94 -14.42 -14.25 14.82
N ARG A 95 -13.94 -15.49 14.69
CA ARG A 95 -12.56 -15.75 14.29
C ARG A 95 -12.31 -15.34 12.85
N ILE A 96 -11.08 -14.92 12.58
CA ILE A 96 -10.61 -14.72 11.21
C ILE A 96 -10.45 -16.10 10.57
N GLN A 97 -11.18 -16.33 9.47
CA GLN A 97 -11.02 -17.52 8.66
C GLN A 97 -9.92 -17.27 7.64
N LEU A 98 -8.88 -18.09 7.61
CA LEU A 98 -7.85 -18.05 6.57
C LEU A 98 -8.26 -18.94 5.40
N GLU A 99 -7.86 -18.55 4.18
CA GLU A 99 -8.15 -19.31 2.98
C GLU A 99 -7.14 -20.42 2.71
N GLU A 100 -5.87 -20.11 2.98
CA GLU A 100 -4.76 -21.03 2.83
C GLU A 100 -4.38 -21.62 4.19
N LYS A 101 -3.69 -22.77 4.15
CA LYS A 101 -3.09 -23.35 5.35
C LYS A 101 -1.68 -22.81 5.51
N TRP A 102 -1.43 -22.17 6.64
CA TRP A 102 -0.15 -21.53 6.95
C TRP A 102 0.53 -22.23 8.13
N SER A 103 1.86 -22.07 8.23
CA SER A 103 2.58 -22.47 9.43
C SER A 103 2.09 -21.64 10.63
N ALA A 104 2.23 -22.14 11.86
CA ALA A 104 1.75 -21.40 13.05
C ALA A 104 2.37 -19.99 13.16
N LYS A 105 3.62 -19.81 12.69
CA LYS A 105 4.28 -18.50 12.65
C LYS A 105 3.66 -17.60 11.57
N ASP A 106 3.39 -18.14 10.40
CA ASP A 106 2.83 -17.39 9.27
C ASP A 106 1.37 -17.02 9.53
N GLU A 107 0.58 -17.90 10.16
CA GLU A 107 -0.79 -17.60 10.58
C GLU A 107 -0.86 -16.32 11.41
N VAL A 108 0.06 -16.14 12.37
CA VAL A 108 0.12 -14.93 13.19
C VAL A 108 0.34 -13.68 12.33
N GLU A 109 1.23 -13.74 11.35
CA GLU A 109 1.46 -12.62 10.44
C GLU A 109 0.26 -12.39 9.53
N VAL A 110 -0.40 -13.44 9.02
CA VAL A 110 -1.65 -13.29 8.23
C VAL A 110 -2.77 -12.71 9.07
N TYR A 111 -2.97 -13.14 10.32
CA TYR A 111 -4.00 -12.59 11.20
C TYR A 111 -3.78 -11.11 11.51
N ARG A 112 -2.55 -10.71 11.84
CA ARG A 112 -2.18 -9.30 12.04
C ARG A 112 -2.38 -8.48 10.77
N ASN A 113 -2.05 -9.05 9.63
CA ASN A 113 -2.26 -8.45 8.33
C ASN A 113 -3.75 -8.24 8.05
N TRP A 114 -4.56 -9.27 8.26
CA TRP A 114 -6.00 -9.23 8.11
C TRP A 114 -6.62 -8.14 9.00
N ALA A 115 -6.23 -8.11 10.27
CA ALA A 115 -6.69 -7.12 11.25
C ALA A 115 -6.27 -5.67 10.92
N SER A 116 -5.11 -5.48 10.26
CA SER A 116 -4.69 -4.16 9.77
C SER A 116 -5.49 -3.69 8.55
N HIS A 117 -6.15 -4.62 7.86
CA HIS A 117 -6.81 -4.43 6.56
C HIS A 117 -8.23 -5.01 6.52
N MET A 118 -8.94 -4.99 7.65
CA MET A 118 -10.22 -5.68 7.83
C MET A 118 -11.24 -5.31 6.75
N THR A 119 -11.31 -4.04 6.34
CA THR A 119 -12.27 -3.55 5.32
C THR A 119 -11.99 -4.06 3.92
N VAL A 120 -10.75 -4.45 3.64
CA VAL A 120 -10.35 -5.08 2.38
C VAL A 120 -10.70 -6.56 2.43
N TYR A 121 -10.26 -7.23 3.49
CA TYR A 121 -10.49 -8.66 3.67
C TYR A 121 -11.97 -9.02 3.81
N SER A 122 -12.80 -8.12 4.35
CA SER A 122 -14.25 -8.32 4.44
C SER A 122 -14.97 -8.32 3.08
N LYS A 123 -14.30 -7.87 2.01
CA LYS A 123 -14.85 -7.73 0.65
C LYS A 123 -14.32 -8.80 -0.31
N VAL A 124 -13.40 -9.65 0.13
CA VAL A 124 -12.78 -10.68 -0.71
C VAL A 124 -12.96 -12.07 -0.09
N GLN A 125 -13.04 -13.08 -0.95
CA GLN A 125 -13.19 -14.49 -0.57
C GLN A 125 -12.51 -15.38 -1.62
N GLY A 126 -12.31 -16.65 -1.30
CA GLY A 126 -11.72 -17.63 -2.23
C GLY A 126 -10.30 -17.24 -2.64
N SER A 127 -9.92 -17.60 -3.87
CA SER A 127 -8.56 -17.45 -4.39
C SER A 127 -7.98 -16.03 -4.25
N LEU A 128 -8.80 -14.98 -4.38
CA LEU A 128 -8.33 -13.60 -4.22
C LEU A 128 -7.89 -13.32 -2.78
N LYS A 129 -8.58 -13.89 -1.79
CA LYS A 129 -8.18 -13.79 -0.39
C LYS A 129 -6.89 -14.56 -0.13
N GLY A 130 -6.76 -15.79 -0.66
CA GLY A 130 -5.51 -16.57 -0.59
C GLY A 130 -4.30 -15.85 -1.21
N VAL A 131 -4.53 -15.10 -2.30
CA VAL A 131 -3.52 -14.21 -2.91
C VAL A 131 -3.08 -13.10 -1.94
N LEU A 132 -4.01 -12.45 -1.23
CA LEU A 132 -3.67 -11.43 -0.23
C LEU A 132 -2.91 -12.01 0.97
N GLU A 133 -3.29 -13.21 1.42
CA GLU A 133 -2.60 -13.92 2.51
C GLU A 133 -1.16 -14.28 2.11
N THR A 134 -0.99 -14.82 0.90
CA THR A 134 0.34 -15.15 0.35
C THR A 134 1.21 -13.90 0.23
N GLN A 135 0.65 -12.79 -0.24
CA GLN A 135 1.37 -11.50 -0.31
C GLN A 135 1.76 -10.98 1.09
N ALA A 136 0.92 -11.18 2.11
CA ALA A 136 1.24 -10.78 3.48
C ALA A 136 2.50 -11.49 4.00
N ILE A 137 2.63 -12.80 3.71
CA ILE A 137 3.81 -13.59 4.07
C ILE A 137 5.03 -13.15 3.24
N GLN A 138 4.87 -12.98 1.93
CA GLN A 138 5.95 -12.50 1.06
C GLN A 138 6.54 -11.17 1.57
N ILE A 139 5.69 -10.21 1.97
CA ILE A 139 6.12 -8.93 2.53
C ILE A 139 6.76 -9.10 3.91
N SER A 140 6.24 -10.00 4.75
CA SER A 140 6.80 -10.23 6.09
C SER A 140 8.23 -10.77 6.05
N LEU A 141 8.55 -11.61 5.07
CA LEU A 141 9.91 -12.14 4.83
C LEU A 141 10.90 -11.04 4.42
N LEU A 142 10.44 -9.96 3.78
CA LEU A 142 11.30 -8.84 3.40
C LEU A 142 11.55 -7.84 4.54
N LYS A 143 10.70 -7.80 5.57
CA LYS A 143 10.83 -6.83 6.67
C LYS A 143 12.21 -6.88 7.36
N PRO A 144 12.78 -8.05 7.73
CA PRO A 144 14.10 -8.12 8.36
C PRO A 144 15.21 -7.60 7.43
N VAL A 145 15.17 -7.97 6.15
CA VAL A 145 16.16 -7.52 5.13
C VAL A 145 16.09 -5.99 4.96
N TRP A 146 14.90 -5.44 4.98
CA TRP A 146 14.68 -4.00 4.86
C TRP A 146 15.15 -3.22 6.10
N LEU A 147 14.85 -3.74 7.30
CA LEU A 147 15.35 -3.17 8.57
C LEU A 147 16.89 -3.22 8.66
N ASN A 148 17.52 -4.27 8.10
CA ASN A 148 18.98 -4.34 7.99
C ASN A 148 19.56 -3.27 7.07
N HIS A 149 18.93 -3.06 5.90
CA HIS A 149 19.36 -2.02 4.95
C HIS A 149 19.24 -0.61 5.52
N LEU A 150 18.28 -0.38 6.41
CA LEU A 150 18.11 0.88 7.14
C LEU A 150 19.04 1.01 8.36
N GLY A 151 19.94 0.04 8.60
CA GLY A 151 20.90 0.07 9.71
C GLY A 151 20.30 -0.26 11.08
N ALA A 152 19.07 -0.78 11.14
CA ALA A 152 18.39 -1.09 12.41
C ALA A 152 18.84 -2.43 13.03
N PHE A 153 19.44 -3.33 12.23
CA PHE A 153 19.95 -4.62 12.68
C PHE A 153 21.25 -4.97 11.92
N ALA A 154 22.32 -5.26 12.66
CA ALA A 154 23.58 -5.75 12.10
C ALA A 154 23.61 -7.28 12.18
N PHE A 155 23.37 -7.96 11.05
CA PHE A 155 23.65 -9.40 10.97
C PHE A 155 25.17 -9.62 10.86
N PRO A 156 25.76 -10.54 11.66
CA PRO A 156 27.14 -10.97 11.50
C PRO A 156 27.40 -11.53 10.10
N ASP A 157 28.52 -11.16 9.48
CA ASP A 157 28.80 -11.37 8.05
C ASP A 157 28.72 -12.84 7.59
N GLY A 158 29.02 -13.80 8.48
CA GLY A 158 28.92 -15.24 8.17
C GLY A 158 27.51 -15.83 8.18
N MET A 159 26.54 -15.18 8.84
CA MET A 159 25.13 -15.61 8.82
C MET A 159 24.33 -14.96 7.70
N ARG A 160 24.81 -13.84 7.12
CA ARG A 160 24.12 -13.12 6.04
C ARG A 160 23.92 -13.96 4.79
N GLN A 161 24.89 -14.81 4.44
CA GLN A 161 24.87 -15.56 3.19
C GLN A 161 23.90 -16.74 3.25
N GLY A 162 24.03 -17.64 4.24
CA GLY A 162 23.12 -18.80 4.38
C GLY A 162 21.68 -18.44 4.74
N VAL A 163 21.45 -17.38 5.52
CA VAL A 163 20.11 -16.86 5.80
C VAL A 163 19.55 -16.10 4.60
N GLY A 164 20.39 -15.38 3.85
CA GLY A 164 20.01 -14.73 2.60
C GLY A 164 19.56 -15.72 1.53
N ASP A 165 20.28 -16.83 1.38
CA ASP A 165 19.98 -17.87 0.39
C ASP A 165 18.69 -18.63 0.74
N ALA A 166 18.49 -19.03 1.99
CA ALA A 166 17.26 -19.69 2.42
C ALA A 166 16.03 -18.76 2.34
N LEU A 167 16.17 -17.50 2.78
CA LEU A 167 15.13 -16.48 2.61
C LEU A 167 14.84 -16.22 1.12
N SER A 168 15.84 -16.32 0.25
CA SER A 168 15.65 -16.15 -1.19
C SER A 168 14.84 -17.29 -1.81
N GLN A 169 15.02 -18.54 -1.34
CA GLN A 169 14.28 -19.68 -1.87
C GLN A 169 12.81 -19.66 -1.45
N ASP A 170 12.52 -19.47 -0.16
CA ASP A 170 11.15 -19.37 0.34
C ASP A 170 10.41 -18.18 -0.30
N PHE A 171 11.11 -17.05 -0.44
CA PHE A 171 10.58 -15.87 -1.11
C PHE A 171 10.30 -16.12 -2.59
N GLN A 172 11.21 -16.80 -3.31
CA GLN A 172 11.00 -17.13 -4.72
C GLN A 172 9.81 -18.07 -4.90
N GLN A 173 9.69 -19.11 -4.06
CA GLN A 173 8.54 -20.03 -4.10
C GLN A 173 7.21 -19.32 -3.86
N LEU A 174 7.17 -18.39 -2.88
CA LEU A 174 5.97 -17.57 -2.64
C LEU A 174 5.68 -16.63 -3.80
N THR A 175 6.72 -16.07 -4.42
CA THR A 175 6.60 -15.20 -5.60
C THR A 175 5.99 -15.97 -6.75
N ASP A 176 6.51 -17.16 -7.05
CA ASP A 176 6.02 -18.03 -8.13
C ASP A 176 4.56 -18.46 -7.86
N LYS A 177 4.26 -18.94 -6.64
CA LYS A 177 2.89 -19.28 -6.21
C LYS A 177 1.93 -18.10 -6.38
N LEU A 178 2.36 -16.89 -6.02
CA LEU A 178 1.54 -15.69 -6.11
C LEU A 178 1.29 -15.28 -7.56
N VAL A 179 2.31 -15.36 -8.42
CA VAL A 179 2.20 -15.12 -9.86
C VAL A 179 1.22 -16.10 -10.51
N ASP A 180 1.36 -17.39 -10.25
CA ASP A 180 0.45 -18.42 -10.75
C ASP A 180 -0.99 -18.19 -10.30
N SER A 181 -1.17 -17.86 -9.02
CA SER A 181 -2.47 -17.55 -8.44
C SER A 181 -3.12 -16.33 -9.11
N ILE A 182 -2.36 -15.26 -9.35
CA ILE A 182 -2.86 -14.05 -10.06
C ILE A 182 -3.24 -14.37 -11.50
N HIS A 183 -2.46 -15.20 -12.19
CA HIS A 183 -2.80 -15.64 -13.54
C HIS A 183 -4.10 -16.42 -13.59
N ALA A 184 -4.37 -17.27 -12.58
CA ALA A 184 -5.60 -18.06 -12.47
C ALA A 184 -6.86 -17.25 -12.11
N LEU A 185 -6.75 -16.02 -11.60
CA LEU A 185 -7.92 -15.22 -11.20
C LEU A 185 -8.75 -14.73 -12.39
N ASP A 186 -10.05 -15.00 -12.42
CA ASP A 186 -10.94 -14.43 -13.45
C ASP A 186 -11.05 -12.91 -13.37
N TYR A 187 -10.88 -12.35 -12.17
CA TYR A 187 -10.98 -10.92 -11.92
C TYR A 187 -10.04 -10.44 -10.81
N VAL A 188 -9.55 -9.22 -10.95
CA VAL A 188 -8.54 -8.58 -10.10
C VAL A 188 -8.93 -7.11 -9.98
N TRP A 189 -9.71 -6.77 -8.98
CA TRP A 189 -10.20 -5.40 -8.80
C TRP A 189 -10.04 -4.93 -7.38
N ASN A 190 -9.50 -3.72 -7.24
CA ASN A 190 -9.46 -2.83 -6.06
C ASN A 190 -9.17 -3.42 -4.67
N ALA A 191 -8.92 -4.72 -4.57
CA ALA A 191 -8.57 -5.45 -3.35
C ALA A 191 -7.11 -5.21 -2.93
N PHE A 192 -6.29 -4.69 -3.85
CA PHE A 192 -4.88 -4.40 -3.56
C PHE A 192 -4.65 -2.96 -3.05
N SER A 193 -5.61 -2.38 -2.34
CA SER A 193 -5.40 -1.10 -1.63
C SER A 193 -4.42 -1.22 -0.45
N TYR A 194 -4.04 -2.44 -0.08
CA TYR A 194 -3.04 -2.73 0.94
C TYR A 194 -1.64 -3.08 0.37
N GLY A 195 -1.60 -3.93 -0.67
CA GLY A 195 -0.38 -4.41 -1.30
C GLY A 195 0.01 -3.61 -2.55
N ILE A 196 0.19 -4.32 -3.66
CA ILE A 196 0.50 -3.74 -4.97
C ILE A 196 -0.74 -3.01 -5.52
N HIS A 197 -0.78 -1.70 -5.31
CA HIS A 197 -1.83 -0.87 -5.86
C HIS A 197 -1.67 -0.72 -7.38
N ASN A 198 -2.72 -1.03 -8.16
CA ASN A 198 -2.86 -0.53 -9.53
C ASN A 198 -3.54 0.84 -9.48
N LEU A 199 -2.85 1.91 -9.84
CA LEU A 199 -3.40 3.27 -9.80
C LEU A 199 -4.27 3.58 -11.02
N CYS A 200 -4.13 2.80 -12.09
CA CYS A 200 -4.90 2.96 -13.31
C CYS A 200 -6.06 1.97 -13.39
N ASN A 201 -7.20 2.36 -12.81
CA ASN A 201 -8.47 1.62 -12.89
C ASN A 201 -9.05 1.51 -14.32
N ASN A 202 -8.41 2.17 -15.30
CA ASN A 202 -8.90 2.25 -16.68
C ASN A 202 -8.31 1.18 -17.61
N TYR A 203 -7.41 0.31 -17.11
CA TYR A 203 -6.84 -0.74 -17.95
C TYR A 203 -7.75 -1.96 -18.07
N PRO A 204 -7.77 -2.63 -19.24
CA PRO A 204 -8.37 -3.95 -19.36
C PRO A 204 -7.74 -4.92 -18.36
N HIS A 205 -8.54 -5.85 -17.84
CA HIS A 205 -8.13 -6.80 -16.80
C HIS A 205 -6.81 -7.56 -17.08
N PRO A 206 -6.52 -8.05 -18.31
CA PRO A 206 -5.23 -8.69 -18.61
C PRO A 206 -4.01 -7.78 -18.37
N LYS A 207 -4.16 -6.47 -18.63
CA LYS A 207 -3.11 -5.48 -18.39
C LYS A 207 -2.92 -5.18 -16.90
N ILE A 208 -4.01 -5.21 -16.13
CA ILE A 208 -3.95 -5.11 -14.66
C ILE A 208 -3.17 -6.30 -14.09
N LYS A 209 -3.45 -7.54 -14.55
CA LYS A 209 -2.67 -8.71 -14.14
C LYS A 209 -1.19 -8.56 -14.46
N GLN A 210 -0.86 -8.09 -15.67
CA GLN A 210 0.52 -7.85 -16.10
C GLN A 210 1.26 -6.90 -15.14
N ILE A 211 0.62 -5.77 -14.79
CA ILE A 211 1.16 -4.80 -13.82
C ILE A 211 1.40 -5.45 -12.46
N ILE A 212 0.40 -6.17 -11.93
CA ILE A 212 0.49 -6.76 -10.59
C ILE A 212 1.56 -7.85 -10.55
N VAL A 213 1.61 -8.72 -11.56
CA VAL A 213 2.65 -9.77 -11.68
C VAL A 213 4.05 -9.15 -11.70
N PHE A 214 4.25 -8.08 -12.47
CA PHE A 214 5.52 -7.37 -12.50
C PHE A 214 5.90 -6.88 -11.09
N TRP A 215 4.99 -6.19 -10.41
CA TRP A 215 5.28 -5.70 -9.06
C TRP A 215 5.42 -6.80 -8.01
N VAL A 216 4.79 -7.98 -8.19
CA VAL A 216 4.99 -9.14 -7.31
C VAL A 216 6.41 -9.66 -7.45
N LYS A 217 6.89 -9.83 -8.68
CA LYS A 217 8.26 -10.28 -8.96
C LYS A 217 9.30 -9.31 -8.41
N TYR A 218 9.00 -8.00 -8.45
CA TYR A 218 9.92 -6.94 -8.01
C TYR A 218 9.40 -6.19 -6.78
N ILE A 219 8.75 -6.92 -5.86
CA ILE A 219 8.08 -6.32 -4.69
C ILE A 219 9.05 -5.57 -3.79
N GLN A 220 10.33 -5.96 -3.73
CA GLN A 220 11.36 -5.21 -3.00
C GLN A 220 11.55 -3.79 -3.57
N PHE A 221 11.63 -3.67 -4.90
CA PHE A 221 11.71 -2.37 -5.57
C PHE A 221 10.43 -1.56 -5.31
N TYR A 222 9.26 -2.19 -5.45
CA TYR A 222 7.97 -1.57 -5.17
C TYR A 222 7.87 -1.03 -3.73
N LEU A 223 8.30 -1.81 -2.73
CA LEU A 223 8.27 -1.38 -1.33
C LEU A 223 9.24 -0.23 -1.06
N ASN A 224 10.43 -0.24 -1.67
CA ASN A 224 11.38 0.88 -1.58
C ASN A 224 10.79 2.17 -2.16
N LEU A 225 10.05 2.08 -3.27
CA LEU A 225 9.29 3.20 -3.83
C LEU A 225 8.17 3.69 -2.92
N LYS A 226 7.56 2.81 -2.14
CA LYS A 226 6.50 3.17 -1.19
C LYS A 226 7.02 3.89 0.05
N SER A 227 8.22 3.52 0.50
CA SER A 227 8.84 4.11 1.68
C SER A 227 9.52 5.45 1.44
N SER A 228 9.93 5.74 0.20
CA SER A 228 10.62 6.99 -0.13
C SER A 228 9.61 8.14 -0.23
N GLN A 229 9.76 9.16 0.61
CA GLN A 229 8.89 10.34 0.65
C GLN A 229 8.89 11.11 -0.69
N ASP A 230 9.98 11.02 -1.45
CA ASP A 230 10.16 11.70 -2.75
C ASP A 230 9.55 10.94 -3.95
N THR A 231 9.10 9.70 -3.78
CA THR A 231 8.59 8.83 -4.88
C THR A 231 7.10 8.56 -4.83
N TRP A 232 6.40 8.88 -3.73
CA TRP A 232 4.94 8.71 -3.66
C TRP A 232 4.16 9.80 -4.42
N ASN A 233 4.72 10.27 -5.53
CA ASN A 233 3.97 11.05 -6.52
C ASN A 233 3.22 10.05 -7.42
N LEU A 234 1.89 10.07 -7.35
CA LEU A 234 0.98 9.29 -8.19
C LEU A 234 1.37 9.30 -9.68
N LYS A 235 1.97 10.39 -10.16
CA LYS A 235 2.47 10.52 -11.54
C LYS A 235 3.52 9.46 -11.87
N TRP A 236 4.46 9.16 -10.96
CA TRP A 236 5.56 8.24 -11.24
C TRP A 236 5.13 6.78 -11.35
N TYR A 237 4.26 6.34 -10.44
CA TYR A 237 3.69 5.00 -10.50
C TYR A 237 2.89 4.79 -11.79
N ARG A 238 2.08 5.78 -12.19
CA ARG A 238 1.35 5.74 -13.46
C ARG A 238 2.27 5.58 -14.66
N LEU A 239 3.39 6.29 -14.68
CA LEU A 239 4.38 6.20 -15.77
C LEU A 239 5.05 4.82 -15.80
N MET A 240 5.35 4.23 -14.63
CA MET A 240 5.87 2.87 -14.54
C MET A 240 4.84 1.83 -15.02
N GLU A 241 3.57 1.94 -14.60
CA GLU A 241 2.48 1.08 -15.08
C GLU A 241 2.33 1.15 -16.61
N GLU A 242 2.41 2.35 -17.18
CA GLU A 242 2.41 2.54 -18.63
C GLU A 242 3.59 1.84 -19.32
N LEU A 243 4.79 1.91 -18.74
CA LEU A 243 5.97 1.22 -19.28
C LEU A 243 5.80 -0.29 -19.23
N ILE A 244 5.32 -0.83 -18.10
CA ILE A 244 5.05 -2.27 -17.94
C ILE A 244 4.04 -2.74 -19.00
N VAL A 245 2.95 -1.99 -19.19
CA VAL A 245 1.91 -2.34 -20.17
C VAL A 245 2.40 -2.27 -21.61
N LYS A 246 3.31 -1.34 -21.93
CA LYS A 246 3.87 -1.10 -23.27
C LYS A 246 5.03 -2.03 -23.62
N ASP A 247 5.73 -2.58 -22.63
CA ASP A 247 6.79 -3.58 -22.84
C ASP A 247 6.20 -4.96 -23.16
N THR A 248 5.47 -5.04 -24.27
CA THR A 248 4.71 -6.24 -24.66
C THR A 248 5.53 -7.26 -25.44
N VAL A 249 6.75 -6.91 -25.86
CA VAL A 249 7.58 -7.74 -26.73
C VAL A 249 8.99 -7.78 -26.14
N GLY A 250 9.35 -8.90 -25.51
CA GLY A 250 10.75 -9.22 -25.17
C GLY A 250 11.14 -9.17 -23.68
N ASN A 251 10.22 -8.88 -22.75
CA ASN A 251 10.51 -8.80 -21.30
C ASN A 251 11.72 -7.90 -21.00
N HIS A 252 11.92 -6.85 -21.79
CA HIS A 252 13.13 -6.01 -21.72
C HIS A 252 13.17 -5.21 -20.42
N LEU A 253 12.01 -4.76 -19.93
CA LEU A 253 11.87 -4.06 -18.67
C LEU A 253 12.11 -5.00 -17.48
N GLU A 254 11.66 -6.26 -17.56
CA GLU A 254 11.94 -7.28 -16.55
C GLU A 254 13.46 -7.56 -16.46
N SER A 255 14.12 -7.74 -17.61
CA SER A 255 15.57 -7.92 -17.68
C SER A 255 16.32 -6.71 -17.11
N ALA A 256 15.92 -5.49 -17.49
CA ALA A 256 16.54 -4.27 -16.95
C ALA A 256 16.32 -4.14 -15.44
N MET A 257 15.14 -4.49 -14.93
CA MET A 257 14.85 -4.49 -13.49
C MET A 257 15.72 -5.51 -12.74
N GLN A 258 15.88 -6.72 -13.26
CA GLN A 258 16.78 -7.72 -12.66
C GLN A 258 18.22 -7.24 -12.63
N GLN A 259 18.72 -6.68 -13.73
CA GLN A 259 20.08 -6.12 -13.77
C GLN A 259 20.26 -4.97 -12.78
N PHE A 260 19.27 -4.08 -12.68
CA PHE A 260 19.28 -2.97 -11.73
C PHE A 260 19.33 -3.46 -10.27
N LEU A 261 18.58 -4.51 -9.93
CA LEU A 261 18.56 -5.06 -8.57
C LEU A 261 19.83 -5.84 -8.24
N ASN A 262 20.43 -6.52 -9.21
CA ASN A 262 21.68 -7.26 -9.03
C ASN A 262 22.89 -6.34 -8.93
N ASN A 263 22.88 -5.24 -9.70
CA ASN A 263 23.99 -4.28 -9.79
C ASN A 263 23.46 -2.85 -9.66
N PRO A 264 22.97 -2.45 -8.48
CA PRO A 264 22.40 -1.11 -8.30
C PRO A 264 23.48 -0.05 -8.53
N PRO A 265 23.21 0.99 -9.34
CA PRO A 265 24.14 2.09 -9.50
C PRO A 265 24.36 2.80 -8.16
N PRO A 266 25.51 3.47 -7.96
CA PRO A 266 25.76 4.24 -6.74
C PRO A 266 24.61 5.20 -6.47
N LEU A 267 23.91 4.99 -5.35
CA LEU A 267 22.80 5.84 -4.95
C LEU A 267 23.35 7.22 -4.58
N ASN A 268 23.13 8.20 -5.46
CA ASN A 268 23.25 9.59 -5.08
C ASN A 268 22.06 9.93 -4.16
N SER A 269 22.33 10.39 -2.94
CA SER A 269 21.34 10.66 -1.90
C SER A 269 20.26 11.68 -2.27
N GLN A 270 20.40 12.38 -3.39
CA GLN A 270 19.43 13.39 -3.88
C GLN A 270 18.53 12.91 -5.03
N LYS A 271 18.78 11.74 -5.65
CA LYS A 271 18.01 11.30 -6.83
C LYS A 271 16.88 10.33 -6.47
N ASN A 272 15.71 10.59 -7.03
CA ASN A 272 14.52 9.73 -6.94
C ASN A 272 14.77 8.33 -7.54
N LEU A 273 14.40 7.26 -6.82
CA LEU A 273 14.69 5.87 -7.20
C LEU A 273 14.15 5.47 -8.58
N ILE A 274 12.95 5.94 -8.96
CA ILE A 274 12.37 5.66 -10.29
C ILE A 274 13.21 6.35 -11.36
N VAL A 275 13.65 7.58 -11.11
CA VAL A 275 14.50 8.32 -12.05
C VAL A 275 15.83 7.61 -12.24
N THR A 276 16.46 7.18 -11.15
CA THR A 276 17.71 6.41 -11.20
C THR A 276 17.52 5.12 -11.99
N PHE A 277 16.41 4.40 -11.78
CA PHE A 277 16.08 3.20 -12.57
C PHE A 277 15.87 3.52 -14.05
N LEU A 278 15.13 4.59 -14.38
CA LEU A 278 14.88 4.97 -15.78
C LEU A 278 16.16 5.43 -16.50
N GLU A 279 17.04 6.19 -15.81
CA GLU A 279 18.37 6.55 -16.32
C GLU A 279 19.20 5.28 -16.59
N PHE A 280 19.21 4.33 -15.65
CA PHE A 280 19.85 3.03 -15.83
C PHE A 280 19.31 2.27 -17.05
N VAL A 281 17.98 2.26 -17.25
CA VAL A 281 17.38 1.62 -18.43
C VAL A 281 17.87 2.27 -19.73
N LEU A 282 17.99 3.61 -19.79
CA LEU A 282 18.52 4.30 -20.98
C LEU A 282 19.98 3.95 -21.29
N GLU A 283 20.78 3.74 -20.24
CA GLU A 283 22.19 3.39 -20.38
C GLU A 283 22.38 1.93 -20.81
N THR A 284 21.55 1.03 -20.31
CA THR A 284 21.76 -0.42 -20.43
C THR A 284 20.89 -1.10 -21.48
N THR A 285 19.76 -0.53 -21.88
CA THR A 285 18.85 -1.18 -22.82
C THR A 285 19.32 -1.03 -24.27
N GLU A 286 19.36 -2.16 -24.97
CA GLU A 286 19.52 -2.24 -26.43
C GLU A 286 18.18 -2.09 -27.16
N SER A 287 17.06 -2.21 -26.45
CA SER A 287 15.72 -2.11 -27.04
C SER A 287 15.38 -0.67 -27.41
N GLY A 288 15.38 -0.38 -28.71
CA GLY A 288 15.01 0.95 -29.23
C GLY A 288 13.58 1.37 -28.89
N SER A 289 12.65 0.42 -28.72
CA SER A 289 11.26 0.71 -28.32
C SER A 289 11.15 1.06 -26.83
N LEU A 290 11.84 0.31 -25.96
CA LEU A 290 11.88 0.59 -24.52
C LEU A 290 12.60 1.91 -24.26
N ARG A 291 13.75 2.15 -24.91
CA ARG A 291 14.51 3.40 -24.83
C ARG A 291 13.63 4.60 -25.16
N LYS A 292 12.96 4.60 -26.32
CA LYS A 292 12.03 5.69 -26.72
C LYS A 292 10.91 5.91 -25.70
N SER A 293 10.38 4.83 -25.13
CA SER A 293 9.32 4.91 -24.13
C SER A 293 9.82 5.56 -22.83
N VAL A 294 11.01 5.19 -22.38
CA VAL A 294 11.65 5.78 -21.19
C VAL A 294 12.06 7.23 -21.41
N GLU A 295 12.64 7.57 -22.57
CA GLU A 295 12.96 8.95 -22.95
C GLU A 295 11.72 9.84 -22.88
N LYS A 296 10.59 9.36 -23.43
CA LYS A 296 9.31 10.08 -23.39
C LYS A 296 8.85 10.31 -21.94
N VAL A 297 8.92 9.29 -21.09
CA VAL A 297 8.54 9.37 -19.67
C VAL A 297 9.40 10.40 -18.91
N LEU A 298 10.72 10.37 -19.12
CA LEU A 298 11.64 11.32 -18.49
C LEU A 298 11.47 12.75 -19.03
N HIS A 299 11.19 12.92 -20.32
CA HIS A 299 10.89 14.24 -20.89
C HIS A 299 9.60 14.85 -20.35
N GLN A 300 8.55 14.04 -20.16
CA GLN A 300 7.29 14.50 -19.55
C GLN A 300 7.52 15.04 -18.13
N LYS A 301 8.41 14.41 -17.34
CA LYS A 301 8.84 14.91 -16.02
C LYS A 301 9.52 16.28 -16.12
N LEU A 302 10.50 16.43 -17.00
CA LEU A 302 11.25 17.68 -17.14
C LEU A 302 10.33 18.86 -17.50
N HIS A 303 9.27 18.60 -18.26
CA HIS A 303 8.27 19.61 -18.59
C HIS A 303 7.36 19.95 -17.39
N SER A 304 6.92 18.96 -16.62
CA SER A 304 6.10 19.18 -15.41
C SER A 304 6.87 19.90 -14.29
N CYS A 305 8.13 19.56 -14.04
CA CYS A 305 8.96 20.24 -13.03
C CYS A 305 9.24 21.71 -13.40
N LYS A 306 9.41 22.02 -14.69
CA LYS A 306 9.54 23.41 -15.16
C LYS A 306 8.26 24.19 -14.88
N GLN A 307 7.08 23.63 -15.17
CA GLN A 307 5.79 24.30 -14.93
C GLN A 307 5.51 24.55 -13.44
N GLU A 308 5.87 23.61 -12.55
CA GLU A 308 5.73 23.79 -11.09
C GLU A 308 6.66 24.91 -10.57
N LEU A 309 7.86 25.06 -11.13
CA LEU A 309 8.77 26.18 -10.82
C LEU A 309 8.26 27.55 -11.34
N TYR A 310 7.50 27.58 -12.44
CA TYR A 310 6.85 28.80 -12.94
C TYR A 310 5.64 29.20 -12.10
N LEU A 311 4.90 28.23 -11.53
CA LEU A 311 3.74 28.49 -10.68
C LEU A 311 4.11 29.00 -9.27
N VAL A 312 5.27 28.62 -8.74
CA VAL A 312 5.81 29.19 -7.48
C VAL A 312 6.37 30.62 -7.70
N ARG A 313 6.57 31.04 -8.94
CA ARG A 313 7.07 32.38 -9.32
C ARG A 313 6.00 33.31 -9.89
N VAL A 314 4.71 33.09 -9.59
CA VAL A 314 3.68 34.11 -9.80
C VAL A 314 3.61 34.97 -8.53
N PRO A 315 4.09 36.23 -8.53
CA PRO A 315 3.85 37.13 -7.42
C PRO A 315 2.34 37.34 -7.33
N HIS A 316 1.79 37.28 -6.12
CA HIS A 316 0.44 37.76 -5.86
C HIS A 316 0.31 39.17 -6.45
N PHE A 317 -0.55 39.31 -7.45
CA PHE A 317 -1.01 40.62 -7.88
C PHE A 317 -1.75 41.23 -6.68
N ILE A 318 -1.16 42.31 -6.16
CA ILE A 318 -1.79 43.23 -5.23
C ILE A 318 -3.02 43.81 -5.94
N ILE A 319 -4.20 43.44 -5.46
CA ILE A 319 -5.41 44.23 -5.65
C ILE A 319 -5.51 45.07 -4.37
N ASP A 320 -5.08 46.32 -4.44
CA ASP A 320 -5.89 47.48 -4.05
C ASP A 320 -5.06 48.78 -4.00
N GLY A 321 -5.61 49.79 -4.68
CA GLY A 321 -5.47 51.24 -4.51
C GLY A 321 -4.20 51.84 -3.90
N ASN A 322 -3.52 52.68 -4.69
CA ASN A 322 -2.98 53.95 -4.17
C ASN A 322 -4.11 54.67 -3.39
N ILE A 323 -3.91 55.37 -2.27
CA ILE A 323 -3.03 56.52 -2.06
C ILE A 323 -2.89 56.74 -0.53
N CYS A 324 -1.68 57.01 -0.04
CA CYS A 324 -1.50 57.94 1.08
C CYS A 324 -0.26 58.82 0.80
N PRO A 325 -0.39 60.14 0.66
CA PRO A 325 0.72 61.05 0.39
C PRO A 325 1.10 61.81 1.67
N ASN A 326 2.36 61.76 2.10
CA ASN A 326 2.87 62.76 3.05
C ASN A 326 3.81 63.72 2.32
N SER A 327 3.21 64.87 2.00
CA SER A 327 3.66 66.21 2.38
C SER A 327 5.17 66.46 2.52
N GLN A 328 5.67 67.24 1.55
CA GLN A 328 6.27 68.55 1.76
C GLN A 328 7.20 68.77 2.98
N LYS A 329 8.48 68.90 2.60
CA LYS A 329 9.44 69.95 3.00
C LYS A 329 8.90 71.13 3.84
N LEU A 330 9.68 71.39 4.90
CA LEU A 330 10.21 72.68 5.38
C LEU A 330 9.22 73.75 5.89
N ALA A 331 9.13 73.86 7.22
CA ALA A 331 9.69 74.98 7.98
C ALA A 331 10.06 74.50 9.40
#